data_AF-A0A962NBH7-F1
#
_entry.id   AF-A0A962NBH7-F1
#
_cell.length_a   1.000
_cell.length_b   1.000
_cell.length_c   1.000
_cell.angle_alpha   90.00
_cell.angle_beta   90.00
_cell.angle_gamma   90.00
#
_symmetry.space_group_name_H-M   'P 1'
#
loop_
_entity.id
_entity.type
_entity.pdbx_description
1 polymer ?
#
loop_
_entity_poly.entity_id
_entity_poly.type
_entity_poly.pdbx_seq_one_letter_code
_entity_poly.pdbx_strand_id
1 'polypeptide(L)'
;MNQPMIRKVVITGGGTAGWVAAAALSHQFRDLLEIVLVESDQVGTIGVGESTIPPLRSFHRLLQIDEREFMRAVAGTFKLAISFENWSRPGESYVHPFGNTGLGTWSCDFHHFWLDSLRRGMQTPFADYCLESLAARAGRFNLPMGQQSAQPQWSARWAPAGGLPGEQPGLNYAYQLDAGLYAAFLRRFAEKHGLRRVEGRIQQVLQDPESGNVTALQL
;
A
#
# COMPACT_ATOMS: atom_id res chain seq x y z
N MET A 1 21.91 27.59 -17.53
CA MET A 1 21.38 26.53 -18.41
C MET A 1 19.93 26.32 -18.05
N ASN A 2 19.00 26.62 -18.95
CA ASN A 2 17.56 26.49 -18.70
C ASN A 2 17.15 25.07 -19.12
N GLN A 3 16.93 24.17 -18.16
CA GLN A 3 16.43 22.84 -18.51
C GLN A 3 15.02 22.98 -19.10
N PRO A 4 14.73 22.35 -20.25
CA PRO A 4 13.42 22.44 -20.84
C PRO A 4 12.37 21.83 -19.89
N MET A 5 11.24 22.51 -19.75
CA MET A 5 10.12 22.06 -18.94
C MET A 5 9.65 20.68 -19.41
N ILE A 6 9.55 19.72 -18.49
CA ILE A 6 9.01 18.39 -18.78
C ILE A 6 7.51 18.53 -19.08
N ARG A 7 7.10 18.05 -20.26
CA ARG A 7 5.70 18.09 -20.74
C ARG A 7 5.11 16.72 -20.99
N LYS A 8 5.94 15.67 -21.06
CA LYS A 8 5.52 14.32 -21.44
C LYS A 8 6.23 13.28 -20.60
N VAL A 9 5.47 12.31 -20.11
CA VAL A 9 5.98 11.13 -19.41
C VAL A 9 5.48 9.88 -20.13
N VAL A 10 6.42 8.99 -20.48
CA VAL A 10 6.12 7.69 -21.09
C VAL A 10 6.48 6.60 -20.10
N ILE A 11 5.49 5.81 -19.70
CA ILE A 11 5.63 4.67 -18.78
C ILE A 11 5.75 3.41 -19.63
N THR A 12 6.85 2.66 -19.45
CA THR A 12 7.12 1.43 -20.19
C THR A 12 6.85 0.21 -19.34
N GLY A 13 5.78 -0.51 -19.68
CA GLY A 13 5.31 -1.67 -18.94
C GLY A 13 4.06 -1.35 -18.12
N GLY A 14 3.13 -2.29 -18.16
CA GLY A 14 1.89 -2.23 -17.39
C GLY A 14 2.02 -2.91 -16.03
N GLY A 15 1.06 -3.80 -15.75
CA GLY A 15 0.94 -4.48 -14.46
C GLY A 15 0.79 -3.50 -13.29
N THR A 16 0.97 -3.99 -12.06
CA THR A 16 0.77 -3.16 -10.87
C THR A 16 1.71 -1.96 -10.85
N ALA A 17 2.99 -2.13 -11.19
CA ALA A 17 3.98 -1.06 -11.15
C ALA A 17 3.64 0.09 -12.13
N GLY A 18 3.38 -0.23 -13.40
CA GLY A 18 3.04 0.76 -14.42
C GLY A 18 1.73 1.48 -14.08
N TRP A 19 0.71 0.72 -13.66
CA TRP A 19 -0.61 1.29 -13.39
C TRP A 19 -0.68 2.09 -12.07
N VAL A 20 0.13 1.76 -11.06
CA VAL A 20 0.31 2.59 -9.85
C VAL A 20 0.96 3.93 -10.19
N ALA A 21 2.04 3.93 -10.99
CA ALA A 21 2.71 5.15 -11.41
C ALA A 21 1.78 6.01 -12.29
N ALA A 22 1.10 5.38 -13.26
CA ALA A 22 0.12 6.01 -14.13
C ALA A 22 -1.02 6.68 -13.36
N ALA A 23 -1.61 5.99 -12.37
CA ALA A 23 -2.71 6.53 -11.58
C ALA A 23 -2.27 7.76 -10.76
N ALA A 24 -1.09 7.69 -10.12
CA ALA A 24 -0.51 8.83 -9.37
C ALA A 24 -0.25 10.04 -10.25
N LEU A 25 0.44 9.84 -11.37
CA LEU A 25 0.82 10.93 -12.26
C LEU A 25 -0.40 11.55 -12.95
N SER A 26 -1.32 10.71 -13.44
CA SER A 26 -2.53 11.21 -14.14
C SER A 26 -3.47 11.93 -13.18
N HIS A 27 -3.61 11.49 -11.94
CA HIS A 27 -4.43 12.21 -10.97
C HIS A 27 -3.82 13.56 -10.59
N GLN A 28 -2.52 13.60 -10.31
CA GLN A 28 -1.86 14.78 -9.74
C GLN A 28 -1.45 15.83 -10.78
N PHE A 29 -1.13 15.41 -12.02
CA PHE A 29 -0.47 16.27 -13.01
C PHE A 29 -1.16 16.29 -14.39
N ARG A 30 -2.42 15.84 -14.50
CA ARG A 30 -3.17 15.81 -15.77
C ARG A 30 -3.15 17.10 -16.58
N ASP A 31 -3.13 18.26 -15.91
CA ASP A 31 -3.20 19.56 -16.58
C ASP A 31 -1.80 20.08 -16.99
N LEU A 32 -0.73 19.39 -16.59
CA LEU A 32 0.66 19.78 -16.80
C LEU A 32 1.44 18.81 -17.68
N LEU A 33 1.06 17.52 -17.70
CA LEU A 33 1.81 16.45 -18.36
C LEU A 33 0.92 15.63 -19.30
N GLU A 34 1.41 15.38 -20.52
CA GLU A 34 0.94 14.28 -21.34
C GLU A 34 1.50 12.97 -20.78
N ILE A 35 0.63 12.07 -20.33
CA ILE A 35 1.04 10.79 -19.76
C ILE A 35 0.61 9.66 -20.69
N VAL A 36 1.59 8.87 -21.12
CA VAL A 36 1.40 7.73 -22.01
C VAL A 36 1.92 6.47 -21.32
N LEU A 37 1.17 5.38 -21.37
CA LEU A 37 1.63 4.07 -20.91
C LEU A 37 1.65 3.10 -22.09
N VAL A 38 2.80 2.46 -22.30
CA VAL A 38 2.99 1.41 -23.30
C VAL A 38 3.04 0.06 -22.60
N GLU A 39 2.12 -0.85 -22.91
CA GLU A 39 2.11 -2.23 -22.42
C GLU A 39 1.71 -3.20 -23.53
N SER A 40 2.00 -4.49 -23.36
CA SER A 40 1.58 -5.54 -24.30
C SER A 40 0.72 -6.57 -23.61
N ASP A 41 -0.42 -6.91 -24.22
CA ASP A 41 -1.32 -7.94 -23.70
C ASP A 41 -0.70 -9.35 -23.78
N GLN A 42 0.38 -9.51 -24.56
CA GLN A 42 1.14 -10.76 -24.64
C GLN A 42 2.10 -10.97 -23.46
N VAL A 43 2.30 -9.94 -22.62
CA VAL A 43 3.10 -10.04 -21.39
C VAL A 43 2.12 -10.09 -20.22
N GLY A 44 1.63 -11.30 -19.92
CA GLY A 44 0.72 -11.51 -18.81
C GLY A 44 1.37 -11.17 -17.48
N THR A 45 0.63 -10.51 -16.59
CA THR A 45 1.00 -10.48 -15.17
C THR A 45 0.79 -11.86 -14.58
N ILE A 46 1.69 -12.28 -13.69
CA ILE A 46 1.43 -13.47 -12.88
C ILE A 46 0.20 -13.15 -12.03
N GLY A 47 -0.89 -13.88 -12.21
CA GLY A 47 -2.17 -13.72 -11.50
C GLY A 47 -2.05 -14.20 -10.06
N VAL A 48 -1.30 -13.45 -9.25
CA VAL A 48 -0.99 -13.77 -7.86
C VAL A 48 -1.91 -12.95 -6.97
N GLY A 49 -2.57 -13.63 -6.01
CA GLY A 49 -3.14 -12.95 -4.86
C GLY A 49 -2.02 -12.25 -4.10
N GLU A 50 -2.01 -10.92 -4.10
CA GLU A 50 -0.94 -10.11 -3.54
C GLU A 50 -1.35 -9.56 -2.18
N SER A 51 -0.40 -9.56 -1.25
CA SER A 51 -0.58 -9.05 0.10
C SER A 51 0.05 -7.67 0.23
N THR A 52 -0.64 -6.72 0.83
CA THR A 52 -0.18 -5.33 0.92
C THR A 52 0.15 -4.93 2.36
N ILE A 53 0.51 -3.67 2.56
CA ILE A 53 0.78 -3.03 3.86
C ILE A 53 -0.03 -1.72 3.98
N PRO A 54 -0.26 -1.20 5.20
CA PRO A 54 -1.14 -0.04 5.45
C PRO A 54 -0.87 1.21 4.58
N PRO A 55 0.37 1.52 4.14
CA PRO A 55 0.63 2.64 3.22
C PRO A 55 -0.23 2.65 1.94
N LEU A 56 -0.73 1.50 1.46
CA LEU A 56 -1.64 1.47 0.31
C LEU A 56 -2.94 2.28 0.56
N ARG A 57 -3.41 2.33 1.81
CA ARG A 57 -4.57 3.16 2.20
C ARG A 57 -4.27 4.64 2.04
N SER A 58 -3.06 5.06 2.41
CA SER A 58 -2.60 6.44 2.21
C SER A 58 -2.50 6.79 0.74
N PHE A 59 -2.05 5.83 -0.09
CA PHE A 59 -2.01 5.98 -1.54
C PHE A 59 -3.42 6.12 -2.14
N HIS A 60 -4.38 5.28 -1.75
CA HIS A 60 -5.77 5.43 -2.21
C HIS A 60 -6.41 6.74 -1.76
N ARG A 61 -6.11 7.20 -0.55
CA ARG A 61 -6.58 8.51 -0.08
C ARG A 61 -6.00 9.66 -0.90
N LEU A 62 -4.72 9.60 -1.28
CA LEU A 62 -4.10 10.57 -2.18
C LEU A 62 -4.84 10.62 -3.52
N LEU A 63 -5.22 9.46 -4.06
CA LEU A 63 -5.96 9.33 -5.32
C LEU A 63 -7.47 9.55 -5.20
N GLN A 64 -7.98 9.79 -3.98
CA GLN A 64 -9.41 9.90 -3.69
C GLN A 64 -10.20 8.66 -4.15
N ILE A 65 -9.60 7.47 -4.05
CA ILE A 65 -10.24 6.20 -4.36
C ILE A 65 -11.15 5.78 -3.20
N ASP A 66 -12.40 5.44 -3.50
CA ASP A 66 -13.32 4.86 -2.53
C ASP A 66 -12.93 3.41 -2.20
N GLU A 67 -12.70 3.13 -0.92
CA GLU A 67 -12.27 1.81 -0.45
C GLU A 67 -13.29 0.71 -0.79
N ARG A 68 -14.60 1.01 -0.76
CA ARG A 68 -15.64 0.00 -1.02
C ARG A 68 -15.69 -0.36 -2.50
N GLU A 69 -15.54 0.63 -3.38
CA GLU A 69 -15.43 0.43 -4.81
C GLU A 69 -14.18 -0.39 -5.15
N PHE A 70 -13.02 0.01 -4.62
CA PHE A 70 -11.76 -0.70 -4.79
C PHE A 70 -11.89 -2.18 -4.34
N MET A 71 -12.36 -2.43 -3.11
CA MET A 71 -12.44 -3.78 -2.55
C MET A 71 -13.34 -4.70 -3.38
N ARG A 72 -14.46 -4.19 -3.90
CA ARG A 72 -15.34 -4.94 -4.81
C ARG A 72 -14.68 -5.24 -6.16
N ALA A 73 -13.89 -4.30 -6.67
CA ALA A 73 -13.25 -4.44 -7.98
C ALA A 73 -12.09 -5.43 -8.00
N VAL A 74 -11.42 -5.66 -6.86
CA VAL A 74 -10.15 -6.43 -6.80
C VAL A 74 -10.27 -7.77 -6.08
N ALA A 75 -11.49 -8.25 -5.83
CA ALA A 75 -11.74 -9.43 -4.99
C ALA A 75 -10.99 -9.35 -3.63
N GLY A 76 -10.99 -8.16 -3.02
CA GLY A 76 -10.13 -7.86 -1.88
C GLY A 76 -10.63 -8.41 -0.55
N THR A 77 -9.70 -8.78 0.33
CA THR A 77 -9.93 -9.08 1.75
C THR A 77 -9.08 -8.19 2.65
N PHE A 78 -9.45 -8.09 3.93
CA PHE A 78 -8.71 -7.28 4.90
C PHE A 78 -7.55 -8.06 5.52
N LYS A 79 -6.41 -7.37 5.70
CA LYS A 79 -5.20 -7.88 6.34
C LYS A 79 -4.92 -7.15 7.64
N LEU A 80 -4.81 -7.89 8.74
CA LEU A 80 -4.48 -7.34 10.06
C LEU A 80 -3.04 -7.66 10.50
N ALA A 81 -2.53 -8.80 10.05
CA ALA A 81 -1.24 -9.31 10.48
C ALA A 81 -0.66 -10.33 9.49
N ILE A 82 0.57 -10.76 9.74
CA ILE A 82 1.23 -11.89 9.07
C ILE A 82 1.50 -12.97 10.12
N SER A 83 1.05 -14.20 9.85
CA SER A 83 1.40 -15.38 10.67
C SER A 83 2.72 -15.97 10.17
N PHE A 84 3.69 -16.10 11.05
CA PHE A 84 4.98 -16.75 10.80
C PHE A 84 4.99 -18.09 11.51
N GLU A 85 4.81 -19.18 10.75
CA GLU A 85 4.74 -20.55 11.26
C GLU A 85 6.00 -21.33 10.89
N ASN A 86 6.53 -22.10 11.85
CA ASN A 86 7.72 -22.95 11.70
C ASN A 86 9.03 -22.18 11.40
N TRP A 87 9.06 -20.86 11.64
CA TRP A 87 10.25 -20.04 11.37
C TRP A 87 11.36 -20.22 12.39
N SER A 88 11.02 -20.31 13.69
CA SER A 88 12.01 -20.57 14.74
C SER A 88 12.26 -22.07 14.89
N ARG A 89 11.18 -22.83 15.12
CA ARG A 89 11.19 -24.28 15.25
C ARG A 89 9.91 -24.89 14.69
N PRO A 90 9.92 -26.15 14.24
CA PRO A 90 8.70 -26.87 13.87
C PRO A 90 7.68 -26.85 15.03
N GLY A 91 6.44 -26.45 14.73
CA GLY A 91 5.36 -26.32 15.72
C GLY A 91 5.27 -24.97 16.42
N GLU A 92 6.24 -24.06 16.23
CA GLU A 92 6.17 -22.71 16.80
C GLU A 92 5.60 -21.71 15.77
N SER A 93 4.86 -20.72 16.27
CA SER A 93 4.32 -19.63 15.45
C SER A 93 4.30 -18.30 16.20
N TYR A 94 4.45 -17.20 15.47
CA TYR A 94 4.19 -15.86 16.00
C TYR A 94 3.49 -14.99 14.97
N VAL A 95 2.87 -13.91 15.43
CA VAL A 95 2.11 -12.98 14.59
C VAL A 95 2.82 -11.64 14.54
N HIS A 96 2.97 -11.08 13.35
CA HIS A 96 3.42 -9.71 13.12
C HIS A 96 2.20 -8.84 12.75
N PRO A 97 1.58 -8.15 13.73
CA PRO A 97 0.43 -7.29 13.49
C PRO A 97 0.83 -5.94 12.89
N PHE A 98 -0.14 -5.25 12.28
CA PHE A 98 0.05 -3.86 11.86
C PHE A 98 -0.17 -2.84 12.98
N GLY A 99 -0.83 -3.24 14.06
CA GLY A 99 -1.12 -2.36 15.19
C GLY A 99 -0.01 -2.26 16.21
N ASN A 100 -0.26 -1.43 17.22
CA ASN A 100 0.63 -1.28 18.37
C ASN A 100 0.35 -2.38 19.40
N THR A 101 1.40 -2.80 20.11
CA THR A 101 1.28 -3.81 21.17
C THR A 101 1.39 -3.13 22.54
N GLY A 102 0.33 -3.29 23.35
CA GLY A 102 0.20 -2.72 24.69
C GLY A 102 0.28 -1.20 24.73
N LEU A 103 0.60 -0.68 25.91
CA LEU A 103 0.72 0.75 26.17
C LEU A 103 2.11 1.08 26.71
N GLY A 104 2.88 1.87 25.97
CA GLY A 104 4.17 2.39 26.42
C GLY A 104 4.00 3.60 27.34
N THR A 105 5.13 4.08 27.85
CA THR A 105 5.22 5.33 28.60
C THR A 105 6.23 6.25 27.93
N TRP A 106 6.33 7.51 28.39
CA TRP A 106 7.35 8.43 27.90
C TRP A 106 8.79 7.94 28.15
N SER A 107 9.01 7.10 29.17
CA SER A 107 10.33 6.65 29.58
C SER A 107 10.77 5.35 28.90
N CYS A 108 9.83 4.48 28.55
CA CYS A 108 10.11 3.25 27.81
C CYS A 108 8.87 2.63 27.15
N ASP A 109 9.12 1.86 26.09
CA ASP A 109 8.10 1.13 25.34
C ASP A 109 7.50 -0.06 26.12
N PHE A 110 6.30 -0.49 25.70
CA PHE A 110 5.53 -1.55 26.36
C PHE A 110 6.31 -2.86 26.58
N HIS A 111 7.18 -3.23 25.63
CA HIS A 111 7.91 -4.50 25.68
C HIS A 111 8.84 -4.61 26.92
N HIS A 112 9.31 -3.49 27.47
CA HIS A 112 10.10 -3.50 28.71
C HIS A 112 9.26 -3.95 29.91
N PHE A 113 8.03 -3.45 30.02
CA PHE A 113 7.10 -3.85 31.07
C PHE A 113 6.68 -5.31 30.91
N TRP A 114 6.45 -5.75 29.67
CA TRP A 114 6.14 -7.16 29.37
C TRP A 114 7.30 -8.09 29.76
N LEU A 115 8.55 -7.75 29.42
CA LEU A 115 9.71 -8.54 29.81
C LEU A 115 9.90 -8.62 31.34
N ASP A 116 9.66 -7.52 32.06
CA ASP A 116 9.69 -7.54 33.53
C ASP A 116 8.54 -8.37 34.11
N SER A 117 7.36 -8.33 33.51
CA SER A 117 6.21 -9.11 33.96
C SER A 117 6.42 -10.61 33.78
N LEU A 118 7.09 -11.04 32.71
CA LEU A 118 7.53 -12.43 32.53
C LEU A 118 8.46 -12.89 33.65
N ARG A 119 9.42 -12.05 34.08
CA ARG A 119 10.31 -12.35 35.21
C ARG A 119 9.56 -12.49 36.53
N ARG A 120 8.42 -11.81 36.67
CA ARG A 120 7.51 -11.89 37.82
C ARG A 120 6.50 -13.03 37.73
N GLY A 121 6.59 -13.87 36.69
CA GLY A 121 5.77 -15.08 36.54
C GLY A 121 4.55 -14.96 35.64
N MET A 122 4.31 -13.81 35.00
CA MET A 122 3.28 -13.73 33.95
C MET A 122 3.64 -14.64 32.77
N GLN A 123 2.62 -15.24 32.14
CA GLN A 123 2.78 -16.18 31.02
C GLN A 123 2.05 -15.71 29.75
N THR A 124 1.47 -14.51 29.76
CA THR A 124 0.70 -14.01 28.62
C THR A 124 1.63 -13.71 27.44
N PRO A 125 1.36 -14.29 26.25
CA PRO A 125 2.13 -14.02 25.04
C PRO A 125 2.11 -12.52 24.67
N PHE A 126 3.23 -12.02 24.13
CA PHE A 126 3.34 -10.61 23.74
C PHE A 126 2.22 -10.17 22.78
N ALA A 127 1.88 -11.03 21.82
CA ALA A 127 0.86 -10.75 20.81
C ALA A 127 -0.58 -10.62 21.37
N ASP A 128 -0.85 -11.10 22.59
CA ASP A 128 -2.18 -10.98 23.22
C ASP A 128 -2.45 -9.54 23.70
N TYR A 129 -1.42 -8.69 23.73
CA TYR A 129 -1.55 -7.27 24.03
C TYR A 129 -1.77 -6.41 22.78
N CYS A 130 -2.03 -7.00 21.61
CA CYS A 130 -2.31 -6.30 20.36
C CYS A 130 -3.70 -6.66 19.83
N LEU A 131 -4.53 -5.65 19.56
CA LEU A 131 -5.89 -5.84 19.06
C LEU A 131 -5.91 -6.57 17.71
N GLU A 132 -5.07 -6.15 16.78
CA GLU A 132 -4.97 -6.70 15.43
C GLU A 132 -4.51 -8.16 15.46
N SER A 133 -3.60 -8.53 16.37
CA SER A 133 -3.17 -9.93 16.58
C SER A 133 -4.33 -10.81 17.04
N LEU A 134 -5.09 -10.35 18.05
CA LEU A 134 -6.25 -11.08 18.56
C LEU A 134 -7.35 -11.20 17.50
N ALA A 135 -7.65 -10.11 16.80
CA ALA A 135 -8.64 -10.07 15.74
C ALA A 135 -8.27 -10.99 14.56
N ALA A 136 -6.99 -11.02 14.16
CA ALA A 136 -6.49 -11.94 13.15
C ALA A 136 -6.68 -13.41 13.54
N ARG A 137 -6.31 -13.79 14.78
CA ARG A 137 -6.49 -15.16 15.29
C ARG A 137 -7.97 -15.56 15.40
N ALA A 138 -8.83 -14.62 15.76
CA ALA A 138 -10.26 -14.86 15.88
C ALA A 138 -11.01 -14.85 14.54
N GLY A 139 -10.35 -14.50 13.43
CA GLY A 139 -10.99 -14.33 12.12
C GLY A 139 -12.03 -13.21 12.13
N ARG A 140 -11.82 -12.15 12.91
CA ARG A 140 -12.77 -11.04 13.08
C ARG A 140 -12.23 -9.75 12.49
N PHE A 141 -13.12 -9.01 11.84
CA PHE A 141 -12.84 -7.68 11.33
C PHE A 141 -14.11 -6.84 11.38
N ASN A 142 -13.97 -5.56 11.75
CA ASN A 142 -15.06 -4.60 11.62
C ASN A 142 -14.48 -3.21 11.34
N LEU A 143 -15.12 -2.49 10.42
CA LEU A 143 -14.81 -1.07 10.21
C LEU A 143 -15.47 -0.27 11.34
N PRO A 144 -14.75 0.67 11.99
CA PRO A 144 -15.37 1.52 13.00
C PRO A 144 -16.55 2.29 12.37
N MET A 145 -17.78 2.05 12.83
CA MET A 145 -18.92 2.89 12.43
C MET A 145 -18.67 4.32 12.92
N GLY A 146 -18.76 5.30 12.03
CA GLY A 146 -18.81 6.71 12.40
C GLY A 146 -17.48 7.47 12.46
N GLN A 147 -16.32 6.85 12.24
CA GLN A 147 -15.06 7.58 12.03
C GLN A 147 -14.88 8.02 10.57
N GLN A 148 -15.84 8.80 10.06
CA GLN A 148 -15.67 9.61 8.85
C GLN A 148 -15.16 11.02 9.19
N SER A 149 -14.18 11.19 10.08
CA SER A 149 -13.49 12.48 10.24
C SER A 149 -12.43 12.42 11.34
N ALA A 150 -11.28 11.86 11.04
CA ALA A 150 -10.04 12.41 11.57
C ALA A 150 -9.04 12.27 10.43
N GLN A 151 -8.97 13.29 9.57
CA GLN A 151 -7.83 13.40 8.66
C GLN A 151 -6.59 13.55 9.55
N PRO A 152 -5.63 12.60 9.55
CA PRO A 152 -4.32 12.86 10.09
C PRO A 152 -3.71 13.94 9.19
N GLN A 153 -3.41 15.09 9.78
CA GLN A 153 -2.81 16.23 9.09
C GLN A 153 -1.49 15.81 8.43
N TRP A 154 -1.54 15.64 7.11
CA TRP A 154 -0.49 15.68 6.07
C TRP A 154 0.87 14.99 6.27
N SER A 155 1.14 14.33 7.40
CA SER A 155 2.39 13.60 7.61
C SER A 155 2.20 12.33 8.45
N ALA A 156 2.59 11.18 7.90
CA ALA A 156 2.74 9.94 8.65
C ALA A 156 4.00 9.94 9.54
N ARG A 157 4.76 11.04 9.53
CA ARG A 157 6.01 11.21 10.28
C ARG A 157 5.77 11.63 11.74
N TRP A 158 4.61 12.21 12.04
CA TRP A 158 4.29 12.79 13.35
C TRP A 158 2.92 12.37 13.90
N ALA A 159 2.27 11.34 13.32
CA ALA A 159 1.11 10.75 13.98
C ALA A 159 1.60 10.13 15.30
N PRO A 160 1.09 10.57 16.46
CA PRO A 160 1.54 9.99 17.72
C PRO A 160 1.21 8.50 17.69
N ALA A 161 2.21 7.68 18.01
CA ALA A 161 2.06 6.25 18.22
C ALA A 161 1.26 6.05 19.52
N GLY A 162 -0.04 6.33 19.46
CA GLY A 162 -0.91 6.44 20.61
C GLY A 162 -1.78 7.69 20.46
N GLY A 163 -3.08 7.48 20.25
CA GLY A 163 -4.06 8.57 20.33
C GLY A 163 -4.01 9.24 21.70
N LEU A 164 -4.67 10.40 21.80
CA LEU A 164 -4.84 11.08 23.09
C LEU A 164 -5.52 10.14 24.11
N PRO A 165 -5.36 10.35 25.43
CA PRO A 165 -6.10 9.61 26.43
C PRO A 165 -7.62 9.73 26.17
N GLY A 166 -8.25 8.63 25.76
CA GLY A 166 -9.68 8.57 25.39
C GLY A 166 -9.96 8.32 23.90
N GLU A 167 -8.96 8.41 23.02
CA GLU A 167 -9.09 7.97 21.63
C GLU A 167 -8.73 6.49 21.52
N GLN A 168 -9.69 5.66 21.07
CA GLN A 168 -9.34 4.29 20.71
C GLN A 168 -8.35 4.34 19.53
N PRO A 169 -7.19 3.66 19.62
CA PRO A 169 -6.30 3.50 18.48
C PRO A 169 -7.11 2.95 17.31
N GLY A 170 -7.18 3.69 16.21
CA GLY A 170 -7.88 3.23 15.01
C GLY A 170 -7.29 1.90 14.54
N LEU A 171 -8.14 0.98 14.09
CA LEU A 171 -7.73 -0.32 13.58
C LEU A 171 -6.72 -0.17 12.42
N ASN A 172 -5.55 -0.79 12.55
CA ASN A 172 -4.53 -0.78 11.50
C ASN A 172 -4.70 -2.01 10.62
N TYR A 173 -4.92 -1.79 9.33
CA TYR A 173 -5.13 -2.86 8.37
C TYR A 173 -4.60 -2.50 6.98
N ALA A 174 -4.48 -3.53 6.16
CA ALA A 174 -4.19 -3.45 4.73
C ALA A 174 -5.10 -4.42 3.97
N TYR A 175 -4.72 -4.80 2.76
CA TYR A 175 -5.53 -5.68 1.91
C TYR A 175 -4.74 -6.88 1.39
N GLN A 176 -5.42 -7.98 1.18
CA GLN A 176 -5.03 -8.96 0.15
C GLN A 176 -5.94 -8.73 -1.05
N LEU A 177 -5.39 -8.81 -2.26
CA LEU A 177 -6.10 -8.45 -3.49
C LEU A 177 -5.61 -9.26 -4.67
N ASP A 178 -6.40 -9.31 -5.74
CA ASP A 178 -5.93 -9.79 -7.04
C ASP A 178 -5.16 -8.67 -7.76
N ALA A 179 -3.87 -8.89 -8.00
CA ALA A 179 -3.00 -7.88 -8.62
C ALA A 179 -3.41 -7.52 -10.05
N GLY A 180 -3.95 -8.48 -10.81
CA GLY A 180 -4.44 -8.25 -12.17
C GLY A 180 -5.71 -7.40 -12.17
N LEU A 181 -6.66 -7.71 -11.28
CA LEU A 181 -7.85 -6.88 -11.10
C LEU A 181 -7.50 -5.48 -10.59
N TYR A 182 -6.50 -5.35 -9.73
CA TYR A 182 -6.04 -4.05 -9.24
C TYR A 182 -5.38 -3.22 -10.34
N ALA A 183 -4.51 -3.82 -11.16
CA ALA A 183 -3.96 -3.15 -12.34
C ALA A 183 -5.07 -2.69 -13.30
N ALA A 184 -6.07 -3.54 -13.57
CA ALA A 184 -7.21 -3.18 -14.40
C ALA A 184 -8.08 -2.07 -13.78
N PHE A 185 -8.25 -2.06 -12.45
CA PHE A 185 -8.95 -1.01 -11.73
C PHE A 185 -8.21 0.33 -11.87
N LEU A 186 -6.90 0.36 -11.63
CA LEU A 186 -6.07 1.55 -11.79
C LEU A 186 -5.97 2.02 -13.24
N ARG A 187 -6.02 1.11 -14.21
CA ARG A 187 -6.13 1.45 -15.63
C ARG A 187 -7.36 2.28 -15.92
N ARG A 188 -8.54 1.80 -15.54
CA ARG A 188 -9.80 2.55 -15.73
C ARG A 188 -9.77 3.91 -15.03
N PHE A 189 -9.19 3.94 -13.83
CA PHE A 189 -8.99 5.18 -13.08
C PHE A 189 -8.10 6.17 -13.84
N ALA A 190 -6.94 5.74 -14.33
CA ALA A 190 -5.98 6.61 -15.00
C ALA A 190 -6.47 7.08 -16.38
N GLU A 191 -7.12 6.22 -17.15
CA GLU A 191 -7.75 6.58 -18.44
C GLU A 191 -8.82 7.67 -18.25
N LYS A 192 -9.62 7.60 -17.17
CA LYS A 192 -10.59 8.66 -16.79
C LYS A 192 -9.92 10.01 -16.49
N HIS A 193 -8.64 10.00 -16.08
CA HIS A 193 -7.83 11.18 -15.83
C HIS A 193 -7.02 11.65 -17.05
N GLY A 194 -7.29 11.10 -18.24
CA GLY A 194 -6.72 11.56 -19.50
C GLY A 194 -5.43 10.87 -19.93
N LEU A 195 -5.03 9.80 -19.24
CA LEU A 195 -3.90 8.98 -19.68
C LEU A 195 -4.19 8.29 -21.01
N ARG A 196 -3.19 8.25 -21.90
CA ARG A 196 -3.25 7.48 -23.16
C ARG A 196 -2.55 6.14 -23.01
N ARG A 197 -3.29 5.04 -23.18
CA ARG A 197 -2.70 3.70 -23.33
C ARG A 197 -2.28 3.47 -24.79
N VAL A 198 -1.13 2.84 -24.99
CA VAL A 198 -0.68 2.32 -26.28
C VAL A 198 -0.38 0.84 -26.11
N GLU A 199 -1.06 0.00 -26.88
CA GLU A 199 -0.72 -1.43 -26.97
C GLU A 199 0.46 -1.59 -27.92
N GLY A 200 1.46 -2.36 -27.50
CA GLY A 200 2.57 -2.72 -28.37
C GLY A 200 3.78 -3.24 -27.59
N ARG A 201 4.72 -3.84 -28.32
CA ARG A 201 6.01 -4.27 -27.78
C ARG A 201 7.09 -3.29 -28.20
N ILE A 202 7.91 -2.86 -27.24
CA ILE A 202 9.02 -1.95 -27.55
C ILE A 202 10.10 -2.75 -28.30
N GLN A 203 10.36 -2.36 -29.54
CA GLN A 203 11.41 -2.94 -30.39
C GLN A 203 12.76 -2.28 -30.14
N GLN A 204 12.75 -0.95 -29.95
CA GLN A 204 13.98 -0.17 -29.78
C GLN A 204 13.77 1.04 -28.87
N VAL A 205 14.78 1.37 -28.07
CA VAL A 205 14.88 2.61 -27.31
C VAL A 205 15.84 3.52 -28.05
N LEU A 206 15.37 4.70 -28.47
CA LEU A 206 16.19 5.70 -29.15
C LEU A 206 16.81 6.63 -28.11
N GLN A 207 18.08 6.98 -28.32
CA GLN A 207 18.84 7.84 -27.42
C GLN A 207 19.43 9.01 -28.18
N ASP A 208 19.57 10.13 -27.49
CA ASP A 208 20.30 11.29 -27.96
C ASP A 208 21.80 10.95 -28.02
N PRO A 209 22.49 11.14 -29.15
CA PRO A 209 23.88 10.70 -29.32
C PRO A 209 24.89 11.50 -28.49
N GLU A 210 24.53 12.70 -28.04
CA GLU A 210 25.43 13.58 -27.27
C GLU A 210 25.25 13.37 -25.76
N SER A 211 24.01 13.40 -25.27
CA SER A 211 23.69 13.29 -23.84
C SER A 211 23.43 11.87 -23.35
N GLY A 212 23.12 10.93 -24.25
CA GLY A 212 22.71 9.55 -23.91
C GLY A 212 21.30 9.41 -23.35
N ASN A 213 20.54 10.51 -23.25
CA ASN A 213 19.16 10.50 -22.75
C ASN A 213 18.21 9.79 -23.72
N VAL A 214 17.17 9.15 -23.19
CA VAL A 214 16.11 8.53 -24.00
C VAL A 214 15.30 9.62 -24.72
N THR A 215 15.11 9.47 -26.02
CA THR A 215 14.35 10.42 -26.86
C THR A 215 13.00 9.85 -27.32
N ALA A 216 12.92 8.57 -27.63
CA ALA A 216 11.69 7.92 -28.07
C ALA A 216 11.74 6.39 -27.90
N LEU A 217 10.56 5.78 -27.99
CA LEU A 217 10.38 4.34 -28.08
C LEU A 217 9.83 4.00 -29.45
N GLN A 218 10.38 2.96 -30.07
CA GLN A 218 9.85 2.37 -31.29
C GLN A 218 9.11 1.08 -30.93
N LEU A 219 7.86 0.98 -31.39
CA LEU A 219 6.96 -0.15 -31.15
C LEU A 219 6.88 -1.07 -32.37
#